data_AF-E1JSI6-F1
#
_entry.id   AF-E1JSI6-F1
#
_cell.length_a   1.000
_cell.length_b   1.000
_cell.length_c   1.000
_cell.angle_alpha   90.00
_cell.angle_beta   90.00
_cell.angle_gamma   90.00
#
_symmetry.space_group_name_H-M   'P 1'
#
loop_
_entity.id
_entity.type
_entity.pdbx_description
1 polymer ?
#
loop_
_entity_poly.entity_id
_entity_poly.type
_entity_poly.pdbx_seq_one_letter_code
_entity_poly.pdbx_strand_id
1 'polypeptide(L)'
;MNEASLVRLRDGLSWLAAAFCLCLGLALADGFVDSSRTGPNMVSLLPGETADLSGPLPADMRHASDLVFAVDHPGIAVAVTGQEAAGVFGDRVWRATVSAAPDAAPATGTVIVREPGGDANTPEQAFIVRIFADKASLDEATNSRIRHLFGVSPMAVAGGCALGAALSGVAVFMFSRRLAALRAVRGNAVVFMTKKTPDGLLISFGLGADHGLAPGSRVAVHDAAGRPVATATVVRCAPDEAAALVTGEKRVLPGSIVTRFLKEGAREEGARGETL
;
A
#
# COMPACT_ATOMS: atom_id res chain seq x y z
N MET A 1 -12.17 -25.53 10.25
CA MET A 1 -10.78 -25.07 10.51
C MET A 1 -10.71 -24.53 11.93
N ASN A 2 -9.73 -24.96 12.74
CA ASN A 2 -9.63 -24.57 14.15
C ASN A 2 -8.99 -23.18 14.30
N GLU A 3 -9.21 -22.53 15.45
CA GLU A 3 -8.71 -21.18 15.77
C GLU A 3 -7.19 -21.06 15.62
N ALA A 4 -6.44 -22.04 16.13
CA ALA A 4 -4.99 -22.08 16.04
C ALA A 4 -4.48 -22.10 14.59
N SER A 5 -5.16 -22.81 13.69
CA SER A 5 -4.81 -22.86 12.26
C SER A 5 -5.04 -21.52 11.59
N LEU A 6 -6.13 -20.82 11.93
CA LEU A 6 -6.45 -19.49 11.42
C LEU A 6 -5.43 -18.44 11.87
N VAL A 7 -4.99 -18.50 13.13
CA VAL A 7 -3.95 -17.60 13.65
C VAL A 7 -2.63 -17.83 12.91
N ARG A 8 -2.18 -19.09 12.78
CA ARG A 8 -0.93 -19.41 12.05
C ARG A 8 -0.97 -18.95 10.59
N LEU A 9 -2.10 -19.16 9.92
CA LEU A 9 -2.26 -18.75 8.52
C LEU A 9 -2.25 -17.22 8.37
N ARG A 10 -2.97 -16.51 9.24
CA ARG A 10 -2.95 -15.04 9.28
C ARG A 10 -1.54 -14.52 9.51
N ASP A 11 -0.82 -15.07 10.48
CA ASP A 11 0.53 -14.60 10.84
C ASP A 11 1.53 -14.88 9.71
N GLY A 12 1.41 -16.05 9.05
CA GLY A 12 2.19 -16.36 7.85
C GLY A 12 1.91 -15.39 6.69
N LEU A 13 0.64 -15.07 6.45
CA LEU A 13 0.25 -14.08 5.42
C LEU A 13 0.72 -12.66 5.77
N SER A 14 0.75 -12.29 7.05
CA SER A 14 1.30 -11.00 7.50
C SER A 14 2.79 -10.90 7.21
N TRP A 15 3.55 -11.97 7.47
CA TRP A 15 4.97 -12.03 7.11
C TRP A 15 5.19 -11.98 5.60
N LEU A 16 4.35 -12.68 4.83
CA LEU A 16 4.39 -12.64 3.37
C LEU A 16 4.11 -11.21 2.85
N ALA A 17 3.10 -10.53 3.40
CA ALA A 17 2.79 -9.15 3.08
C ALA A 17 3.97 -8.22 3.39
N ALA A 18 4.61 -8.39 4.55
CA ALA A 18 5.79 -7.62 4.93
C ALA A 18 6.97 -7.83 3.96
N ALA A 19 7.20 -9.08 3.53
CA ALA A 19 8.22 -9.39 2.53
C ALA A 19 7.93 -8.69 1.20
N PHE A 20 6.68 -8.72 0.71
CA PHE A 20 6.28 -7.99 -0.49
C PHE A 20 6.48 -6.48 -0.35
N CYS A 21 6.12 -5.89 0.79
CA CYS A 21 6.35 -4.46 1.04
C CYS A 21 7.84 -4.11 1.04
N LEU A 22 8.70 -4.97 1.58
CA LEU A 22 10.14 -4.76 1.55
C LEU A 22 10.68 -4.83 0.11
N CYS A 23 10.28 -5.85 -0.66
CA CYS A 23 10.67 -5.98 -2.06
C CYS A 23 10.18 -4.80 -2.91
N LEU A 24 8.95 -4.33 -2.67
CA LEU A 24 8.41 -3.12 -3.29
C LEU A 24 9.30 -1.90 -3.00
N GLY A 25 9.65 -1.67 -1.74
CA GLY A 25 10.52 -0.56 -1.35
C GLY A 25 11.89 -0.61 -2.02
N LEU A 26 12.50 -1.80 -2.06
CA LEU A 26 13.78 -2.01 -2.75
C LEU A 26 13.67 -1.78 -4.26
N ALA A 27 12.57 -2.19 -4.89
CA ALA A 27 12.34 -1.99 -6.31
C ALA A 27 12.12 -0.52 -6.68
N LEU A 28 11.38 0.22 -5.85
CA LEU A 28 11.22 1.67 -6.02
C LEU A 28 12.55 2.39 -5.82
N ALA A 29 13.35 2.00 -4.81
CA ALA A 29 14.66 2.60 -4.57
C ALA A 29 15.62 2.35 -5.73
N ASP A 30 15.66 1.13 -6.27
CA ASP A 30 16.50 0.78 -7.41
C ASP A 30 16.08 1.54 -8.67
N GLY A 31 14.78 1.64 -8.97
CA GLY A 31 14.27 2.45 -10.08
C GLY A 31 14.57 3.94 -9.93
N PHE A 32 14.50 4.48 -8.70
CA PHE A 32 14.89 5.86 -8.41
C PHE A 32 16.39 6.10 -8.60
N VAL A 33 17.23 5.17 -8.14
CA VAL A 33 18.69 5.25 -8.35
C VAL A 33 19.03 5.18 -9.84
N ASP A 34 18.36 4.31 -10.59
CA ASP A 34 18.54 4.19 -12.04
C ASP A 34 18.15 5.50 -12.77
N SER A 35 16.98 6.05 -12.43
CA SER A 35 16.50 7.31 -13.00
C SER A 35 17.41 8.50 -12.63
N SER A 36 17.80 8.63 -11.36
CA SER A 36 18.64 9.74 -10.89
C SER A 36 20.05 9.73 -11.48
N ARG A 37 20.61 8.54 -11.77
CA ARG A 37 21.93 8.41 -12.41
C ARG A 37 21.90 8.57 -13.92
N THR A 38 20.79 8.20 -14.56
CA THR A 38 20.61 8.33 -16.01
C THR A 38 20.32 9.78 -16.40
N GLY A 39 19.64 10.53 -15.53
CA GLY A 39 19.27 11.93 -15.73
C GLY A 39 17.93 12.09 -16.46
N PRO A 40 17.25 13.24 -16.29
CA PRO A 40 15.86 13.43 -16.74
C PRO A 40 15.68 13.52 -18.25
N ASN A 41 16.74 13.86 -19.00
CA ASN A 41 16.65 14.12 -20.44
C ASN A 41 17.29 13.01 -21.29
N MET A 42 17.47 11.81 -20.72
CA MET A 42 18.08 10.69 -21.45
C MET A 42 17.07 9.58 -21.67
N VAL A 43 16.96 9.14 -22.92
CA VAL A 43 16.06 8.06 -23.34
C VAL A 43 16.89 7.00 -24.05
N SER A 44 16.60 5.73 -23.75
CA SER A 44 17.27 4.58 -24.34
C SER A 44 16.25 3.76 -25.13
N LEU A 45 16.60 3.41 -26.37
CA LEU A 45 15.73 2.72 -27.33
C LEU A 45 16.47 1.54 -27.97
N LEU A 46 15.72 0.50 -28.34
CA LEU A 46 16.14 -0.49 -29.33
C LEU A 46 15.67 -0.07 -30.74
N PRO A 47 16.25 -0.65 -31.81
CA PRO A 47 15.79 -0.40 -33.17
C PRO A 47 14.30 -0.77 -33.32
N GLY A 48 13.52 0.14 -33.89
CA GLY A 48 12.07 -0.02 -34.04
C GLY A 48 11.24 0.29 -32.78
N GLU A 49 11.85 0.62 -31.64
CA GLU A 49 11.12 1.06 -30.45
C GLU A 49 10.81 2.56 -30.49
N THR A 50 9.80 2.92 -29.69
CA THR A 50 9.34 4.29 -29.51
C THR A 50 9.34 4.65 -28.02
N ALA A 51 9.63 5.91 -27.71
CA ALA A 51 9.53 6.45 -26.36
C ALA A 51 8.88 7.84 -26.38
N ASP A 52 8.27 8.20 -25.25
CA ASP A 52 7.63 9.49 -25.10
C ASP A 52 8.60 10.52 -24.52
N LEU A 53 8.59 11.71 -25.12
CA LEU A 53 9.28 12.91 -24.68
C LEU A 53 8.24 13.95 -24.27
N SER A 54 8.57 14.69 -23.22
CA SER A 54 7.74 15.82 -22.79
C SER A 54 8.60 16.89 -22.16
N GLY A 55 8.16 18.14 -22.30
CA GLY A 55 8.81 19.29 -21.70
C GLY A 55 7.84 20.44 -21.50
N PRO A 56 8.23 21.46 -20.73
CA PRO A 56 7.39 22.65 -20.54
C PRO A 56 7.23 23.38 -21.86
N LEU A 57 5.99 23.78 -22.15
CA LEU A 57 5.66 24.64 -23.28
C LEU A 57 5.90 26.10 -22.87
N PRO A 58 6.66 26.88 -23.66
CA PRO A 58 6.88 28.30 -23.39
C PRO A 58 5.57 29.07 -23.24
N ALA A 59 5.54 30.05 -22.33
CA ALA A 59 4.33 30.83 -22.02
C ALA A 59 3.77 31.54 -23.27
N ASP A 60 4.64 31.99 -24.16
CA ASP A 60 4.30 32.75 -25.37
C ASP A 60 3.77 31.86 -26.50
N MET A 61 3.88 30.53 -26.37
CA MET A 61 3.49 29.57 -27.41
C MET A 61 2.08 29.03 -27.19
N ARG A 62 1.24 29.06 -28.24
CA ARG A 62 -0.15 28.56 -28.16
C ARG A 62 -0.29 27.08 -28.53
N HIS A 63 0.54 26.60 -29.45
CA HIS A 63 0.49 25.23 -29.95
C HIS A 63 1.85 24.56 -29.93
N ALA A 64 1.93 23.35 -29.36
CA ALA A 64 3.14 22.52 -29.39
C ALA A 64 3.59 22.12 -30.81
N SER A 65 2.71 22.22 -31.82
CA SER A 65 3.06 22.00 -33.24
C SER A 65 4.03 23.04 -33.79
N ASP A 66 4.16 24.18 -33.13
CA ASP A 66 5.02 25.28 -33.57
C ASP A 66 6.48 25.06 -33.11
N LEU A 67 6.74 24.04 -32.28
CA LEU A 67 8.07 23.66 -31.83
C LEU A 67 8.91 23.09 -32.98
N VAL A 68 10.17 23.50 -33.04
CA VAL A 68 11.14 23.00 -34.00
C VAL A 68 12.02 21.97 -33.31
N PHE A 69 11.99 20.73 -33.80
CA PHE A 69 12.83 19.64 -33.33
C PHE A 69 14.04 19.49 -34.27
N ALA A 70 15.22 19.82 -33.77
CA ALA A 70 16.47 19.54 -34.46
C ALA A 70 17.00 18.18 -33.99
N VAL A 71 17.11 17.24 -34.92
CA VAL A 71 17.64 15.90 -34.67
C VAL A 71 18.99 15.78 -35.38
N ASP A 72 20.03 15.36 -34.65
CA ASP A 72 21.39 15.26 -35.16
C ASP A 72 21.70 13.90 -35.85
N HIS A 73 20.77 12.95 -35.80
CA HIS A 73 20.98 11.58 -36.27
C HIS A 73 19.85 11.08 -37.19
N PRO A 74 20.14 10.55 -38.40
CA PRO A 74 19.12 10.20 -39.39
C PRO A 74 18.26 8.99 -39.02
N GLY A 75 18.71 8.15 -38.07
CA GLY A 75 17.96 6.99 -37.57
C GLY A 75 16.94 7.32 -36.47
N ILE A 76 16.79 8.59 -36.10
CA ILE A 76 15.86 9.06 -35.05
C ILE A 76 14.81 9.96 -35.70
N ALA A 77 13.54 9.65 -35.45
CA ALA A 77 12.41 10.48 -35.89
C ALA A 77 11.57 10.92 -34.68
N VAL A 78 11.13 12.18 -34.69
CA VAL A 78 10.31 12.76 -33.61
C VAL A 78 8.99 13.24 -34.20
N ALA A 79 7.89 12.88 -33.56
CA ALA A 79 6.55 13.31 -33.94
C ALA A 79 5.84 13.96 -32.74
N VAL A 80 5.32 15.17 -32.91
CA VAL A 80 4.54 15.83 -31.86
C VAL A 80 3.19 15.14 -31.73
N THR A 81 2.91 14.61 -30.54
CA THR A 81 1.70 13.84 -30.24
C THR A 81 0.61 14.73 -29.66
N GLY A 82 0.98 15.83 -29.00
CA GLY A 82 0.01 16.81 -28.51
C GLY A 82 0.56 17.77 -27.45
N GLN A 83 -0.36 18.39 -26.72
CA GLN A 83 -0.08 19.25 -25.58
C GLN A 83 -1.09 19.00 -24.46
N GLU A 84 -0.64 19.03 -23.21
CA GLU A 84 -1.48 18.81 -22.03
C GLU A 84 -1.18 19.85 -20.95
N ALA A 85 -2.09 19.98 -19.98
CA ALA A 85 -1.83 20.78 -18.79
C ALA A 85 -0.92 19.99 -17.83
N ALA A 86 0.24 20.56 -17.50
CA ALA A 86 1.10 20.11 -16.42
C ALA A 86 0.51 20.51 -15.07
N GLY A 87 0.01 19.50 -14.37
CA GLY A 87 -0.37 19.61 -12.96
C GLY A 87 -1.51 20.58 -12.69
N VAL A 88 -1.67 20.92 -11.41
CA VAL A 88 -2.81 21.70 -10.88
C VAL A 88 -2.67 23.20 -11.17
N PHE A 89 -1.48 23.67 -11.52
CA PHE A 89 -1.17 25.09 -11.70
C PHE A 89 -1.40 25.61 -13.14
N GLY A 90 -1.79 24.74 -14.08
CA GLY A 90 -2.17 25.15 -15.43
C GLY A 90 -1.00 25.47 -16.36
N ASP A 91 0.23 25.16 -15.95
CA ASP A 91 1.38 25.14 -16.86
C ASP A 91 1.08 24.18 -18.01
N ARG A 92 1.59 24.44 -19.21
CA ARG A 92 1.36 23.57 -20.37
C ARG A 92 2.63 22.78 -20.66
N VAL A 93 2.47 21.53 -21.05
CA VAL A 93 3.55 20.65 -21.50
C VAL A 93 3.27 20.19 -22.91
N TRP A 94 4.31 20.17 -23.74
CA TRP A 94 4.26 19.49 -25.03
C TRP A 94 4.56 18.01 -24.83
N ARG A 95 4.01 17.16 -25.70
CA ARG A 95 4.30 15.73 -25.75
C ARG A 95 4.68 15.36 -27.19
N ALA A 96 5.78 14.65 -27.34
CA ALA A 96 6.23 14.10 -28.61
C ALA A 96 6.64 12.65 -28.41
N THR A 97 6.55 11.85 -29.45
CA THR A 97 7.06 10.48 -29.46
C THR A 97 8.32 10.46 -30.32
N VAL A 98 9.41 9.94 -29.74
CA VAL A 98 10.65 9.65 -30.47
C VAL A 98 10.64 8.18 -30.88
N SER A 99 11.05 7.90 -32.11
CA SER A 99 11.11 6.57 -32.68
C SER A 99 12.50 6.31 -33.27
N ALA A 100 13.03 5.12 -33.01
CA ALA A 100 14.24 4.63 -33.66
C ALA A 100 13.86 3.84 -34.91
N ALA A 101 14.56 4.08 -36.02
CA ALA A 101 14.34 3.30 -37.25
C ALA A 101 14.58 1.79 -36.98
N PRO A 102 13.83 0.88 -37.63
CA PRO A 102 13.98 -0.57 -37.42
C PRO A 102 15.38 -1.11 -37.76
N ASP A 103 16.09 -0.42 -38.64
CA ASP A 103 17.45 -0.71 -39.12
C ASP A 103 18.49 0.27 -38.57
N ALA A 104 18.15 1.05 -37.53
CA ALA A 104 19.05 2.02 -36.94
C ALA A 104 20.29 1.33 -36.35
N ALA A 105 21.47 1.81 -36.75
CA ALA A 105 22.73 1.42 -36.12
C ALA A 105 22.82 1.95 -34.68
N PRO A 106 23.57 1.28 -33.79
CA PRO A 106 23.78 1.76 -32.42
C PRO A 106 24.43 3.14 -32.44
N ALA A 107 23.79 4.11 -31.80
CA ALA A 107 24.22 5.51 -31.85
C ALA A 107 23.72 6.30 -30.66
N THR A 108 24.38 7.41 -30.37
CA THR A 108 23.85 8.45 -29.48
C THR A 108 23.51 9.66 -30.32
N GLY A 109 22.24 10.05 -30.31
CA GLY A 109 21.76 11.28 -30.92
C GLY A 109 21.23 12.25 -29.88
N THR A 110 21.10 13.49 -30.28
CA THR A 110 20.57 14.61 -29.52
C THR A 110 19.36 15.17 -30.25
N VAL A 111 18.26 15.28 -29.51
CA VAL A 111 17.05 15.97 -29.96
C VAL A 111 17.02 17.30 -29.22
N ILE A 112 17.18 18.39 -29.96
CA ILE A 112 17.12 19.75 -29.42
C ILE A 112 15.77 20.34 -29.79
N VAL A 113 15.00 20.73 -28.78
CA VAL A 113 13.71 21.40 -28.95
C VAL A 113 13.93 22.90 -28.85
N ARG A 114 13.53 23.61 -29.91
CA ARG A 114 13.65 25.07 -30.02
C ARG A 114 12.32 25.73 -30.31
N GLU A 115 12.23 26.99 -29.89
CA GLU A 115 11.17 27.89 -30.31
C GLU A 115 11.40 28.36 -31.75
N PRO A 116 10.32 28.53 -32.55
CA PRO A 116 10.43 29.04 -33.91
C PRO A 116 10.93 30.50 -33.87
N GLY A 117 12.11 30.73 -34.45
CA GLY A 117 12.73 32.06 -34.48
C GLY A 117 13.45 32.48 -33.19
N GLY A 118 13.69 31.56 -32.24
CA GLY A 118 14.44 31.84 -31.02
C GLY A 118 15.91 32.17 -31.30
N ASP A 119 16.43 33.20 -30.63
CA ASP A 119 17.85 33.54 -30.64
C ASP A 119 18.70 32.42 -30.01
N ALA A 120 19.98 32.34 -30.37
CA ALA A 120 20.94 31.36 -29.82
C ALA A 120 21.14 31.42 -28.29
N ASN A 121 20.53 32.40 -27.62
CA ASN A 121 20.57 32.62 -26.16
C ASN A 121 19.32 32.08 -25.43
N THR A 122 18.30 31.58 -26.13
CA THR A 122 17.12 30.97 -25.51
C THR A 122 17.47 29.59 -24.96
N PRO A 123 17.07 29.23 -23.72
CA PRO A 123 17.41 27.95 -23.13
C PRO A 123 16.85 26.79 -23.96
N GLU A 124 17.75 26.02 -24.56
CA GLU A 124 17.41 24.86 -25.39
C GLU A 124 17.06 23.65 -24.51
N GLN A 125 15.95 22.98 -24.81
CA GLN A 125 15.64 21.68 -24.19
C GLN A 125 16.31 20.57 -25.02
N ALA A 126 17.46 20.09 -24.55
CA ALA A 126 18.20 19.00 -25.19
C ALA A 126 17.89 17.65 -24.52
N PHE A 127 17.53 16.67 -25.34
CA PHE A 127 17.33 15.27 -24.97
C PHE A 127 18.37 14.39 -25.65
N ILE A 128 18.94 13.45 -24.90
CA ILE A 128 19.92 12.47 -25.41
C ILE A 128 19.17 11.17 -25.68
N VAL A 129 19.19 10.71 -26.92
CA VAL A 129 18.56 9.46 -27.37
C VAL A 129 19.67 8.46 -27.68
N ARG A 130 19.70 7.36 -26.95
CA ARG A 130 20.68 6.28 -27.12
C ARG A 130 20.01 5.07 -27.77
N ILE A 131 20.47 4.70 -28.95
CA ILE A 131 20.05 3.49 -29.66
C ILE A 131 21.06 2.40 -29.36
N PHE A 132 20.61 1.29 -28.77
CA PHE A 132 21.44 0.13 -28.47
C PHE A 132 21.31 -0.94 -29.54
N ALA A 133 22.34 -1.76 -29.74
CA ALA A 133 22.33 -2.85 -30.72
C ALA A 133 21.31 -3.94 -30.39
N ASP A 134 21.22 -4.27 -29.11
CA ASP A 134 20.38 -5.36 -28.60
C ASP A 134 19.99 -5.08 -27.15
N LYS A 135 19.07 -5.91 -26.66
CA LYS A 135 18.57 -5.82 -25.29
C LYS A 135 19.66 -6.05 -24.24
N ALA A 136 20.67 -6.87 -24.52
CA ALA A 136 21.75 -7.14 -23.57
C ALA A 136 22.63 -5.90 -23.36
N SER A 137 22.92 -5.16 -24.43
CA SER A 137 23.67 -3.91 -24.41
C SER A 137 22.89 -2.80 -23.67
N LEU A 138 21.57 -2.77 -23.85
CA LEU A 138 20.68 -1.88 -23.10
C LEU A 138 20.66 -2.22 -21.60
N ASP A 139 20.56 -3.51 -21.28
CA ASP A 139 20.55 -3.99 -19.90
C ASP A 139 21.91 -3.74 -19.22
N GLU A 140 23.04 -3.88 -19.94
CA GLU A 140 24.38 -3.58 -19.43
C GLU A 140 24.56 -2.09 -19.06
N ALA A 141 23.99 -1.20 -19.88
CA ALA A 141 24.07 0.24 -19.67
C ALA A 141 23.13 0.79 -18.58
N THR A 142 22.23 -0.04 -18.04
CA THR A 142 21.31 0.36 -16.96
C THR A 142 22.06 0.44 -15.62
N ASN A 143 21.65 1.36 -14.75
CA ASN A 143 22.15 1.47 -13.38
C ASN A 143 21.35 0.63 -12.37
N SER A 144 20.21 0.08 -12.78
CA SER A 144 19.33 -0.79 -11.99
C SER A 144 19.93 -2.17 -11.71
N ARG A 145 20.13 -2.51 -10.43
CA ARG A 145 20.61 -3.84 -10.02
C ARG A 145 19.54 -4.92 -10.21
N ILE A 146 18.25 -4.58 -10.08
CA ILE A 146 17.16 -5.54 -10.27
C ILE A 146 17.10 -5.99 -11.73
N ARG A 147 17.30 -5.05 -12.66
CA ARG A 147 17.35 -5.37 -14.08
C ARG A 147 18.55 -6.23 -14.42
N HIS A 148 19.73 -5.96 -13.85
CA HIS A 148 20.92 -6.82 -13.99
C HIS A 148 20.71 -8.24 -13.46
N LEU A 149 20.06 -8.40 -12.30
CA LEU A 149 19.90 -9.70 -11.66
C LEU A 149 18.77 -10.55 -12.24
N PHE A 150 17.65 -9.92 -12.59
CA PHE A 150 16.41 -10.63 -12.95
C PHE A 150 15.97 -10.40 -14.39
N GLY A 151 16.55 -9.45 -15.12
CA GLY A 151 16.14 -9.10 -16.49
C GLY A 151 14.76 -8.43 -16.58
N VAL A 152 14.23 -7.96 -15.44
CA VAL A 152 12.91 -7.34 -15.31
C VAL A 152 13.07 -5.90 -14.85
N SER A 153 12.21 -5.00 -15.33
CA SER A 153 12.26 -3.60 -14.90
C SER A 153 11.91 -3.47 -13.41
N PRO A 154 12.57 -2.56 -12.66
CA PRO A 154 12.23 -2.31 -11.26
C PRO A 154 10.76 -1.97 -11.04
N MET A 155 10.14 -1.27 -11.99
CA MET A 155 8.72 -0.91 -11.93
C MET A 155 7.79 -2.11 -12.08
N ALA A 156 8.13 -3.09 -12.93
CA ALA A 156 7.34 -4.31 -13.02
C ALA A 156 7.43 -5.14 -11.73
N VAL A 157 8.63 -5.21 -11.11
CA VAL A 157 8.82 -5.88 -9.81
C VAL A 157 8.03 -5.15 -8.71
N ALA A 158 8.08 -3.82 -8.68
CA ALA A 158 7.31 -3.00 -7.76
C ALA A 158 5.80 -3.25 -7.93
N GLY A 159 5.27 -3.22 -9.15
CA GLY A 159 3.87 -3.50 -9.44
C GLY A 159 3.43 -4.90 -8.97
N GLY A 160 4.23 -5.93 -9.27
CA GLY A 160 3.97 -7.29 -8.81
C GLY A 160 3.96 -7.41 -7.28
N CYS A 161 4.92 -6.78 -6.60
CA CYS A 161 5.00 -6.78 -5.14
C CYS A 161 3.83 -6.01 -4.50
N ALA A 162 3.41 -4.89 -5.09
CA ALA A 162 2.26 -4.12 -4.62
C ALA A 162 0.96 -4.94 -4.68
N LEU A 163 0.74 -5.66 -5.79
CA LEU A 163 -0.39 -6.58 -5.93
C LEU A 163 -0.31 -7.73 -4.92
N GLY A 164 0.86 -8.34 -4.75
CA GLY A 164 1.08 -9.40 -3.77
C GLY A 164 0.81 -8.95 -2.33
N ALA A 165 1.28 -7.76 -1.95
CA ALA A 165 1.02 -7.14 -0.66
C ALA A 165 -0.48 -6.86 -0.46
N ALA A 166 -1.16 -6.32 -1.46
CA ALA A 166 -2.59 -6.04 -1.40
C ALA A 166 -3.41 -7.32 -1.21
N LEU A 167 -3.16 -8.36 -2.01
CA LEU A 167 -3.84 -9.65 -1.89
C LEU A 167 -3.60 -10.31 -0.53
N SER A 168 -2.35 -10.26 -0.05
CA SER A 168 -2.00 -10.77 1.28
C SER A 168 -2.72 -9.98 2.39
N GLY A 169 -2.79 -8.65 2.28
CA GLY A 169 -3.52 -7.79 3.20
C GLY A 169 -5.02 -8.08 3.25
N VAL A 170 -5.66 -8.27 2.09
CA VAL A 170 -7.07 -8.68 2.01
C VAL A 170 -7.27 -10.05 2.67
N ALA A 171 -6.39 -11.01 2.43
CA ALA A 171 -6.46 -12.32 3.06
C ALA A 171 -6.32 -12.23 4.59
N VAL A 172 -5.33 -11.47 5.09
CA VAL A 172 -5.15 -11.21 6.54
C VAL A 172 -6.41 -10.57 7.15
N PHE A 173 -7.02 -9.61 6.47
CA PHE A 173 -8.25 -8.98 6.92
C PHE A 173 -9.41 -9.98 7.01
N MET A 174 -9.61 -10.80 5.97
CA MET A 174 -10.65 -11.83 5.96
C MET A 174 -10.45 -12.88 7.07
N PHE A 175 -9.22 -13.34 7.28
CA PHE A 175 -8.92 -14.30 8.35
C PHE A 175 -9.08 -13.69 9.73
N SER A 176 -8.74 -12.41 9.90
CA SER A 176 -8.97 -11.68 11.15
C SER A 176 -10.46 -11.56 11.47
N ARG A 177 -11.30 -11.25 10.47
CA ARG A 177 -12.77 -11.23 10.64
C ARG A 177 -13.34 -12.61 10.96
N ARG A 178 -12.89 -13.66 10.27
CA ARG A 178 -13.28 -15.05 10.55
C ARG A 178 -12.92 -15.45 11.98
N LEU A 179 -11.72 -15.07 12.43
CA LEU A 179 -11.25 -15.34 13.79
C LEU A 179 -12.12 -14.62 14.84
N ALA A 180 -12.44 -13.35 14.60
CA ALA A 180 -13.33 -12.58 15.47
C ALA A 180 -14.72 -13.22 15.56
N ALA A 181 -15.32 -13.62 14.43
CA ALA A 181 -16.62 -14.28 14.40
C ALA A 181 -16.62 -15.62 15.18
N LEU A 182 -15.58 -16.44 15.02
CA LEU A 182 -15.46 -17.70 15.76
C LEU A 182 -15.32 -17.47 17.28
N ARG A 183 -14.60 -16.43 17.68
CA ARG A 183 -14.49 -16.05 19.10
C ARG A 183 -15.81 -15.55 19.65
N ALA A 184 -16.52 -14.71 18.88
CA ALA A 184 -17.83 -14.19 19.26
C ALA A 184 -18.86 -15.30 19.50
N VAL A 185 -18.91 -16.33 18.64
CA VAL A 185 -19.75 -17.53 18.83
C VAL A 185 -19.42 -18.27 20.14
N ARG A 186 -18.15 -18.28 20.55
CA ARG A 186 -17.70 -18.86 21.83
C ARG A 186 -17.91 -17.93 23.03
N GLY A 187 -18.47 -16.74 22.83
CA GLY A 187 -18.63 -15.72 23.88
C GLY A 187 -17.30 -15.09 24.31
N ASN A 188 -16.28 -15.17 23.46
CA ASN A 188 -14.95 -14.61 23.67
C ASN A 188 -14.71 -13.40 22.76
N ALA A 189 -13.99 -12.39 23.24
CA ALA A 189 -13.47 -11.30 22.41
C ALA A 189 -12.10 -10.84 22.89
N VAL A 190 -11.35 -10.20 22.00
CA VAL A 190 -10.06 -9.60 22.33
C VAL A 190 -10.27 -8.14 22.73
N VAL A 191 -9.60 -7.73 23.80
CA VAL A 191 -9.47 -6.31 24.18
C VAL A 191 -8.60 -5.61 23.14
N PHE A 192 -9.17 -4.69 22.37
CA PHE A 192 -8.43 -3.91 21.37
C PHE A 192 -8.04 -2.52 21.88
N MET A 193 -8.68 -2.03 22.95
CA MET A 193 -8.38 -0.72 23.53
C MET A 193 -8.46 -0.76 25.06
N THR A 194 -7.54 -0.05 25.70
CA THR A 194 -7.51 0.17 27.15
C THR A 194 -7.33 1.66 27.43
N LYS A 195 -8.21 2.26 28.21
CA LYS A 195 -8.17 3.69 28.59
C LYS A 195 -8.23 3.83 30.10
N LYS A 196 -7.29 4.59 30.69
CA LYS A 196 -7.35 4.94 32.11
C LYS A 196 -8.40 6.02 32.33
N THR A 197 -9.26 5.81 33.31
CA THR A 197 -10.31 6.74 33.75
C THR A 197 -10.22 6.94 35.26
N PRO A 198 -10.81 8.01 35.82
CA PRO A 198 -10.83 8.23 37.27
C PRO A 198 -11.43 7.06 38.06
N ASP A 199 -12.43 6.39 37.46
CA ASP A 199 -13.14 5.26 38.07
C ASP A 199 -12.43 3.91 37.90
N GLY A 200 -11.30 3.86 37.17
CA GLY A 200 -10.54 2.64 36.92
C GLY A 200 -10.07 2.48 35.46
N LEU A 201 -9.79 1.24 35.06
CA LEU A 201 -9.36 0.92 33.71
C LEU A 201 -10.56 0.53 32.83
N LEU A 202 -10.85 1.33 31.81
CA LEU A 202 -11.87 1.05 30.82
C LEU A 202 -11.28 0.21 29.69
N ILE A 203 -11.92 -0.91 29.37
CA ILE A 203 -11.51 -1.82 28.29
C ILE A 203 -12.61 -1.91 27.23
N SER A 204 -12.23 -1.91 25.94
CA SER A 204 -13.16 -2.10 24.82
C SER A 204 -12.86 -3.41 24.09
N PHE A 205 -13.92 -4.15 23.75
CA PHE A 205 -13.83 -5.46 23.12
C PHE A 205 -15.03 -5.73 22.19
N GLY A 206 -14.82 -6.60 21.19
CA GLY A 206 -15.80 -6.92 20.14
C GLY A 206 -16.85 -7.96 20.55
N LEU A 207 -17.53 -7.74 21.67
CA LEU A 207 -18.78 -8.41 22.01
C LEU A 207 -19.76 -7.32 22.46
N GLY A 208 -20.99 -7.38 21.96
CA GLY A 208 -22.02 -6.37 22.21
C GLY A 208 -23.37 -6.98 22.60
N ALA A 209 -24.43 -6.19 22.43
CA ALA A 209 -25.81 -6.56 22.77
C ALA A 209 -26.30 -7.77 21.96
N ASP A 210 -25.92 -7.87 20.67
CA ASP A 210 -26.24 -9.00 19.80
C ASP A 210 -25.62 -10.32 20.30
N HIS A 211 -24.61 -10.19 21.16
CA HIS A 211 -23.90 -11.29 21.78
C HIS A 211 -24.37 -11.58 23.22
N GLY A 212 -25.47 -10.96 23.65
CA GLY A 212 -26.11 -11.17 24.94
C GLY A 212 -25.48 -10.41 26.11
N LEU A 213 -24.73 -9.34 25.83
CA LEU A 213 -24.26 -8.42 26.87
C LEU A 213 -25.25 -7.27 27.07
N ALA A 214 -25.30 -6.77 28.30
CA ALA A 214 -26.03 -5.57 28.66
C ALA A 214 -25.21 -4.74 29.65
N PRO A 215 -25.43 -3.41 29.76
CA PRO A 215 -24.87 -2.62 30.84
C PRO A 215 -25.15 -3.28 32.21
N GLY A 216 -24.13 -3.34 33.06
CA GLY A 216 -24.15 -4.05 34.35
C GLY A 216 -23.75 -5.54 34.27
N SER A 217 -23.62 -6.12 33.07
CA SER A 217 -23.13 -7.50 32.92
C SER A 217 -21.70 -7.63 33.43
N ARG A 218 -21.40 -8.73 34.13
CA ARG A 218 -20.03 -9.08 34.51
C ARG A 218 -19.38 -9.88 33.39
N VAL A 219 -18.08 -9.65 33.17
CA VAL A 219 -17.26 -10.40 32.22
C VAL A 219 -15.92 -10.76 32.86
N ALA A 220 -15.40 -11.95 32.53
CA ALA A 220 -14.08 -12.39 32.95
C ALA A 220 -13.02 -11.92 31.94
N VAL A 221 -11.89 -11.44 32.43
CA VAL A 221 -10.74 -11.04 31.61
C VAL A 221 -9.60 -12.00 31.88
N HIS A 222 -9.12 -12.64 30.82
CA HIS A 222 -8.00 -13.57 30.81
C HIS A 222 -6.83 -12.96 30.02
N ASP A 223 -5.60 -13.36 30.34
CA ASP A 223 -4.44 -13.02 29.52
C ASP A 223 -4.45 -13.81 28.20
N ALA A 224 -3.49 -13.54 27.32
CA ALA A 224 -3.35 -14.26 26.05
C ALA A 224 -3.06 -15.78 26.24
N ALA A 225 -2.61 -16.19 27.42
CA ALA A 225 -2.37 -17.58 27.79
C ALA A 225 -3.61 -18.24 28.44
N GLY A 226 -4.74 -17.52 28.55
CA GLY A 226 -5.98 -18.01 29.15
C GLY A 226 -6.00 -17.96 30.67
N ARG A 227 -5.02 -17.34 31.34
CA ARG A 227 -4.99 -17.22 32.80
C ARG A 227 -5.91 -16.09 33.26
N PRO A 228 -6.68 -16.28 34.35
CA PRO A 228 -7.59 -15.24 34.84
C PRO A 228 -6.80 -14.02 35.33
N VAL A 229 -7.05 -12.88 34.71
CA VAL A 229 -6.47 -11.59 35.09
C VAL A 229 -7.42 -10.87 36.02
N ALA A 230 -8.60 -10.47 35.55
CA ALA A 230 -9.52 -9.61 36.31
C ALA A 230 -10.99 -9.88 35.95
N THR A 231 -11.89 -9.23 36.69
CA THR A 231 -13.31 -9.16 36.36
C THR A 231 -13.66 -7.71 36.01
N ALA A 232 -14.46 -7.53 34.96
CA ALA A 232 -14.92 -6.21 34.55
C ALA A 232 -16.45 -6.15 34.47
N THR A 233 -17.00 -4.96 34.67
CA THR A 233 -18.45 -4.70 34.59
C THR A 233 -18.73 -3.85 33.36
N VAL A 234 -19.63 -4.31 32.49
CA VAL A 234 -20.00 -3.59 31.25
C VAL A 234 -20.67 -2.27 31.62
N VAL A 235 -20.11 -1.16 31.13
CA VAL A 235 -20.64 0.20 31.34
C VAL A 235 -21.33 0.74 30.09
N ARG A 236 -20.90 0.32 28.90
CA ARG A 236 -21.51 0.67 27.62
C ARG A 236 -21.60 -0.56 26.74
N CYS A 237 -22.69 -0.68 26.01
CA CYS A 237 -22.94 -1.80 25.12
C CYS A 237 -23.59 -1.29 23.83
N ALA A 238 -22.89 -1.47 22.72
CA ALA A 238 -23.39 -1.30 21.36
C ALA A 238 -23.75 -2.70 20.78
N PRO A 239 -24.30 -2.81 19.55
CA PRO A 239 -24.70 -4.10 18.99
C PRO A 239 -23.55 -5.14 18.90
N ASP A 240 -22.39 -4.72 18.41
CA ASP A 240 -21.23 -5.58 18.14
C ASP A 240 -20.01 -5.33 19.05
N GLU A 241 -20.03 -4.26 19.85
CA GLU A 241 -18.96 -3.91 20.78
C GLU A 241 -19.48 -3.50 22.16
N ALA A 242 -18.64 -3.64 23.18
CA ALA A 242 -18.93 -3.15 24.53
C ALA A 242 -17.67 -2.61 25.19
N ALA A 243 -17.89 -1.72 26.16
CA ALA A 243 -16.87 -1.23 27.06
C ALA A 243 -17.18 -1.65 28.49
N ALA A 244 -16.18 -2.17 29.20
CA ALA A 244 -16.30 -2.59 30.59
C ALA A 244 -15.25 -1.91 31.47
N LEU A 245 -15.61 -1.63 32.72
CA LEU A 245 -14.74 -1.08 33.73
C LEU A 245 -14.15 -2.23 34.56
N VAL A 246 -12.81 -2.32 34.59
CA VAL A 246 -12.10 -3.33 35.37
C VAL A 246 -12.09 -2.94 36.85
N THR A 247 -12.46 -3.86 37.72
CA THR A 247 -12.41 -3.66 39.18
C THR A 247 -11.07 -4.18 39.73
N GLY A 248 -10.30 -3.30 40.39
CA GLY A 248 -9.00 -3.59 41.01
C GLY A 248 -7.76 -3.15 40.20
N GLU A 249 -6.58 -3.13 40.85
CA GLU A 249 -5.31 -2.62 40.29
C GLU A 249 -4.62 -3.54 39.26
N LYS A 250 -5.37 -4.40 38.56
CA LYS A 250 -4.75 -5.36 37.64
C LYS A 250 -4.54 -4.75 36.26
N ARG A 251 -3.30 -4.87 35.75
CA ARG A 251 -2.93 -4.42 34.40
C ARG A 251 -3.56 -5.33 33.34
N VAL A 252 -4.72 -4.93 32.81
CA VAL A 252 -5.25 -5.49 31.56
C VAL A 252 -4.57 -4.79 30.39
N LEU A 253 -4.08 -5.57 29.43
CA LEU A 253 -3.40 -5.07 28.24
C LEU A 253 -4.22 -5.35 26.97
N PRO A 254 -4.07 -4.55 25.91
CA PRO A 254 -4.55 -4.94 24.58
C PRO A 254 -4.04 -6.34 24.21
N GLY A 255 -4.91 -7.16 23.61
CA GLY A 255 -4.64 -8.58 23.35
C GLY A 255 -5.17 -9.55 24.41
N SER A 256 -5.59 -9.06 25.59
CA SER A 256 -6.29 -9.87 26.61
C SER A 256 -7.64 -10.39 26.08
N ILE A 257 -8.11 -11.53 26.60
CA ILE A 257 -9.35 -12.18 26.16
C ILE A 257 -10.46 -11.93 27.19
N VAL A 258 -11.56 -11.35 26.76
CA VAL A 258 -12.80 -11.22 27.54
C VAL A 258 -13.69 -12.41 27.26
N THR A 259 -14.23 -13.03 28.29
CA THR A 259 -15.21 -14.11 28.20
C THR A 259 -16.47 -13.69 28.95
N ARG A 260 -17.63 -13.80 28.29
CA ARG A 260 -18.91 -13.59 28.97
C ARG A 260 -19.18 -14.72 29.96
N PHE A 261 -19.71 -14.40 31.14
CA PHE A 261 -20.30 -15.43 31.98
C PHE A 261 -21.60 -15.90 31.32
N LEU A 262 -21.65 -17.17 30.93
CA LEU A 262 -22.93 -17.77 30.56
C LEU A 262 -23.82 -17.70 31.80
N LYS A 263 -25.04 -17.19 31.62
CA LYS A 263 -26.06 -17.19 32.67
C LYS A 263 -26.32 -18.66 33.03
N GLU A 264 -25.70 -19.13 34.10
CA GLU A 264 -26.03 -20.42 34.70
C GLU A 264 -27.52 -20.38 35.01
N GLY A 265 -28.24 -21.38 34.51
CA GLY A 265 -29.69 -21.40 34.50
C GLY A 265 -30.26 -20.99 35.86
N ALA A 266 -31.31 -20.19 35.81
CA ALA A 266 -32.20 -19.97 36.93
C ALA A 266 -32.54 -21.33 37.55
N ARG A 267 -31.88 -21.66 38.67
CA ARG A 267 -32.41 -22.62 39.61
C ARG A 267 -33.48 -21.85 40.37
N GLU A 268 -34.69 -21.88 39.81
CA GLU A 268 -35.89 -21.30 40.38
C GLU A 268 -36.02 -21.69 41.86
N GLU A 269 -36.12 -20.64 42.66
CA GLU A 269 -37.03 -20.43 43.79
C GLU A 269 -37.93 -21.60 44.22
N GLY A 270 -38.09 -21.73 45.55
CA GLY A 270 -39.32 -22.29 46.10
C GLY A 270 -39.16 -23.35 47.19
N ALA A 271 -38.20 -23.20 48.12
CA ALA A 271 -38.39 -23.79 49.44
C ALA A 271 -39.53 -23.01 50.14
N ARG A 272 -40.77 -23.45 49.85
CA ARG A 272 -42.02 -23.05 50.48
C ARG A 272 -41.84 -22.96 51.99
N GLY A 273 -42.02 -21.75 52.52
CA GLY A 273 -42.68 -21.58 53.79
C GLY A 273 -44.17 -21.91 53.65
N GLU A 274 -44.70 -22.53 54.70
CA GLU A 274 -46.09 -22.52 55.14
C GLU A 274 -47.13 -23.32 54.33
N THR A 275 -47.53 -24.45 54.91
CA THR A 275 -48.94 -24.81 55.09
C THR A 275 -49.12 -25.43 56.47
N LEU A 276 -49.93 -24.73 57.28
CA LEU A 276 -50.87 -25.18 58.33
C LEU A 276 -50.55 -26.46 59.12
#